data_AF-A0A6J4Y435-F1
#
_entry.id   AF-A0A6J4Y435-F1
#
_cell.length_a   1.000
_cell.length_b   1.000
_cell.length_c   1.000
_cell.angle_alpha   90.00
_cell.angle_beta   90.00
_cell.angle_gamma   90.00
#
_symmetry.space_group_name_H-M   'P 1'
#
loop_
_entity.id
_entity.type
_entity.pdbx_description
1 polymer ?
#
loop_
_entity_poly.entity_id
_entity_poly.type
_entity_poly.pdbx_seq_one_letter_code
_entity_poly.pdbx_strand_id
1 'polypeptide(L)'
;MTDAFGYFDRFILYSEQIKTFIDSGKILAWGIVPTLDPGEIERATVEAIWDQWMSQVNQIAALGIDVPKLVSQFLITPSCGMGSLGLDSAEKVINLTKAVSRKARSLYP
;
A
#
# COMPACT_ATOMS: atom_id res chain seq x y z
N MET A 1 -3.06 -5.63 -8.57
CA MET A 1 -2.15 -5.46 -7.41
C MET A 1 -0.98 -4.65 -7.94
N THR A 2 -0.66 -3.55 -7.27
CA THR A 2 0.46 -2.67 -7.65
C THR A 2 1.51 -2.73 -6.56
N ASP A 3 2.79 -2.88 -6.94
CA ASP A 3 3.91 -2.65 -6.03
C ASP A 3 4.11 -1.14 -5.87
N ALA A 4 3.45 -0.57 -4.88
CA ALA A 4 3.58 0.84 -4.54
C ALA A 4 4.70 1.08 -3.52
N PHE A 5 5.29 0.03 -2.95
CA PHE A 5 6.43 0.16 -2.07
C PHE A 5 7.64 0.71 -2.85
N GLY A 6 7.97 0.08 -3.99
CA GLY A 6 9.11 0.48 -4.82
C GLY A 6 8.78 1.33 -6.04
N TYR A 7 7.53 1.33 -6.52
CA TYR A 7 7.20 1.92 -7.83
C TYR A 7 6.07 2.96 -7.81
N PHE A 8 5.75 3.53 -6.65
CA PHE A 8 4.71 4.55 -6.54
C PHE A 8 4.94 5.76 -7.46
N ASP A 9 6.18 6.24 -7.57
CA ASP A 9 6.53 7.40 -8.41
C ASP A 9 6.23 7.17 -9.88
N ARG A 10 6.29 5.91 -10.35
CA ARG A 10 5.88 5.57 -11.72
C ARG A 10 4.38 5.41 -11.84
N PHE A 11 3.74 4.87 -10.80
CA PHE A 11 2.30 4.68 -10.76
C PHE A 11 1.56 6.03 -10.83
N ILE A 12 1.98 7.02 -10.05
CA ILE A 12 1.30 8.33 -9.96
C ILE A 12 1.32 9.14 -11.27
N LEU A 13 2.26 8.84 -12.18
CA LEU A 13 2.30 9.45 -13.52
C LEU A 13 1.04 9.15 -14.36
N TYR A 14 0.31 8.08 -14.03
CA TYR A 14 -0.93 7.68 -14.70
C TYR A 14 -2.17 8.26 -14.00
N SER A 15 -2.13 9.54 -13.66
CA SER A 15 -3.13 10.21 -12.82
C SER A 15 -4.56 10.12 -13.38
N GLU A 16 -4.75 10.28 -14.69
CA GLU A 16 -6.06 10.14 -15.34
C GLU A 16 -6.63 8.73 -15.26
N GLN A 17 -5.77 7.71 -15.44
CA GLN A 17 -6.15 6.31 -15.36
C GLN A 17 -6.50 5.92 -13.91
N ILE A 18 -5.72 6.42 -12.94
CA ILE A 18 -5.99 6.24 -11.51
C ILE A 18 -7.36 6.83 -11.17
N LYS A 19 -7.61 8.08 -11.57
CA LYS A 19 -8.88 8.75 -11.30
C LYS A 19 -10.06 8.00 -11.91
N THR A 20 -9.96 7.61 -13.18
CA THR A 20 -11.00 6.84 -13.86
C THR A 20 -11.24 5.48 -13.20
N PHE A 21 -10.18 4.80 -12.75
CA PHE A 21 -10.29 3.52 -12.05
C PHE A 21 -11.05 3.67 -10.73
N ILE A 22 -10.68 4.65 -9.90
CA ILE A 22 -11.35 4.92 -8.62
C ILE A 22 -12.78 5.40 -8.85
N ASP A 23 -13.02 6.29 -9.82
CA ASP A 23 -14.35 6.79 -10.16
C ASP A 23 -15.30 5.70 -10.67
N SER A 24 -14.76 4.64 -11.28
CA SER A 24 -15.53 3.46 -11.67
C SER A 24 -15.90 2.51 -10.51
N GLY A 25 -15.62 2.90 -9.25
CA GLY A 25 -15.97 2.11 -8.07
C GLY A 25 -15.10 0.86 -7.86
N LYS A 26 -13.99 0.73 -8.60
CA LYS A 26 -13.09 -0.43 -8.51
C LYS A 26 -12.19 -0.35 -7.28
N ILE A 27 -11.78 -1.51 -6.80
CA ILE A 27 -10.88 -1.63 -5.66
C ILE A 27 -9.45 -1.87 -6.15
N LEU A 28 -8.47 -1.11 -5.65
CA LEU A 28 -7.06 -1.31 -5.95
C LEU A 28 -6.34 -1.99 -4.79
N ALA A 29 -5.61 -3.07 -5.08
CA ALA A 29 -4.68 -3.66 -4.14
C ALA A 29 -3.36 -2.86 -4.13
N TRP A 30 -3.11 -2.19 -3.01
CA TRP A 30 -1.97 -1.33 -2.71
C TRP A 30 -0.88 -2.13 -2.01
N GLY A 31 0.10 -2.59 -2.77
CA GLY A 31 1.24 -3.36 -2.27
C GLY A 31 2.27 -2.43 -1.63
N ILE A 32 2.18 -2.25 -0.32
CA ILE A 32 3.01 -1.29 0.43
C ILE A 32 3.92 -1.95 1.46
N VAL A 33 3.78 -3.26 1.71
CA VAL A 33 4.69 -4.00 2.60
C VAL A 33 5.80 -4.65 1.78
N PRO A 34 7.09 -4.39 2.06
CA PRO A 34 8.19 -4.90 1.25
C PRO A 34 8.27 -6.43 1.27
N THR A 35 8.61 -7.04 0.13
CA THR A 35 8.80 -8.50 0.02
C THR A 35 10.03 -8.90 -0.80
N LEU A 36 10.77 -7.95 -1.38
CA LEU A 36 11.83 -8.24 -2.35
C LEU A 36 13.23 -8.16 -1.73
N ASP A 37 13.53 -7.11 -0.97
CA ASP A 37 14.83 -6.95 -0.30
C ASP A 37 14.77 -7.44 1.16
N PRO A 38 15.60 -8.43 1.56
CA PRO A 38 15.63 -8.93 2.94
C PRO A 38 15.96 -7.85 3.97
N GLY A 39 16.84 -6.90 3.64
CA GLY A 39 17.21 -5.82 4.54
C GLY A 39 16.06 -4.82 4.77
N GLU A 40 15.26 -4.55 3.74
CA GLU A 40 14.03 -3.78 3.86
C GLU A 40 12.98 -4.50 4.72
N ILE A 41 12.79 -5.81 4.53
CA ILE A 41 11.89 -6.62 5.37
C ILE A 41 12.37 -6.61 6.83
N GLU A 42 13.67 -6.73 7.07
CA GLU A 42 14.26 -6.71 8.41
C GLU A 42 14.06 -5.37 9.12
N ARG A 43 14.21 -4.24 8.42
CA ARG A 43 14.05 -2.90 9.00
C ARG A 43 12.61 -2.40 9.03
N ALA A 44 11.70 -3.04 8.30
CA ALA A 44 10.32 -2.60 8.19
C ALA A 44 9.59 -2.61 9.55
N THR A 45 8.94 -1.49 9.85
CA THR A 45 8.04 -1.31 11.00
C THR A 45 6.67 -0.85 10.51
N VAL A 46 5.65 -1.00 11.37
CA VAL A 46 4.29 -0.56 11.05
C VAL A 46 4.27 0.94 10.82
N GLU A 47 5.02 1.70 11.61
CA GLU A 47 5.11 3.15 11.56
C GLU A 47 5.74 3.62 10.25
N ALA A 48 6.88 3.06 9.86
CA ALA A 48 7.55 3.44 8.62
C ALA A 48 6.68 3.16 7.39
N ILE A 49 6.05 1.98 7.34
CA ILE A 49 5.14 1.62 6.23
C ILE A 49 3.92 2.54 6.23
N TRP A 50 3.39 2.86 7.41
CA TRP A 50 2.25 3.75 7.54
C TRP A 50 2.55 5.16 7.05
N ASP A 51 3.69 5.73 7.45
CA ASP A 51 4.09 7.07 7.06
C ASP A 51 4.32 7.16 5.55
N GLN A 52 4.94 6.13 4.96
CA GLN A 52 5.06 5.99 3.51
C GLN A 52 3.68 5.92 2.84
N TRP A 53 2.78 5.07 3.34
CA TRP A 53 1.43 4.95 2.79
C TRP A 53 0.66 6.28 2.86
N MET A 54 0.68 6.98 3.99
CA MET A 54 0.02 8.28 4.16
C MET A 54 0.59 9.35 3.23
N SER A 55 1.91 9.38 3.06
CA SER A 55 2.57 10.25 2.08
C SER A 55 2.03 10.00 0.67
N GLN A 56 1.93 8.73 0.28
CA GLN A 56 1.40 8.38 -1.04
C GLN A 56 -0.11 8.68 -1.18
N VAL A 57 -0.92 8.45 -0.14
CA VAL A 57 -2.34 8.84 -0.10
C VAL A 57 -2.50 10.34 -0.33
N ASN A 58 -1.70 11.17 0.35
CA ASN A 58 -1.73 12.62 0.16
C ASN A 58 -1.36 13.04 -1.27
N GLN A 59 -0.40 12.34 -1.89
CA GLN A 59 -0.03 12.59 -3.28
C GLN A 59 -1.16 12.23 -4.25
N ILE A 60 -1.87 11.11 -4.03
CA ILE A 60 -3.06 10.78 -4.84
C ILE A 60 -4.19 11.78 -4.58
N ALA A 61 -4.40 12.21 -3.34
CA ALA A 61 -5.43 13.18 -2.99
C ALA A 61 -5.21 14.53 -3.69
N ALA A 62 -3.95 14.95 -3.87
CA ALA A 62 -3.58 16.14 -4.62
C ALA A 62 -3.99 16.09 -6.11
N LEU A 63 -4.31 14.91 -6.65
CA LEU A 63 -4.87 14.74 -8.00
C LEU A 63 -6.39 15.04 -8.05
N GLY A 64 -6.99 15.48 -6.95
CA GLY A 64 -8.41 15.78 -6.82
C GLY A 64 -9.27 14.55 -6.56
N ILE A 65 -8.72 13.51 -5.93
CA ILE A 65 -9.46 12.33 -5.49
C ILE A 65 -9.71 12.42 -3.99
N ASP A 66 -10.95 12.21 -3.56
CA ASP A 66 -11.34 12.32 -2.15
C ASP A 66 -10.73 11.19 -1.29
N VAL A 67 -10.19 11.54 -0.12
CA VAL A 67 -9.43 10.61 0.74
C VAL A 67 -10.31 9.50 1.32
N PRO A 68 -11.52 9.75 1.86
CA PRO A 68 -12.42 8.69 2.29
C PRO A 68 -12.78 7.73 1.15
N LYS A 69 -12.99 8.26 -0.07
CA LYS A 69 -13.23 7.45 -1.27
C LYS A 69 -12.02 6.57 -1.59
N LEU A 70 -10.82 7.14 -1.58
CA LEU A 70 -9.57 6.39 -1.70
C LEU A 70 -9.54 5.25 -0.69
N VAL A 71 -9.59 5.54 0.61
CA VAL A 71 -9.41 4.52 1.67
C VAL A 71 -10.45 3.40 1.60
N SER A 72 -11.71 3.70 1.25
CA SER A 72 -12.75 2.67 1.07
C SER A 72 -12.53 1.75 -0.14
N GLN A 73 -11.73 2.18 -1.12
CA GLN A 73 -11.45 1.47 -2.37
C GLN A 73 -10.03 0.89 -2.45
N PHE A 74 -9.27 0.83 -1.35
CA PHE A 74 -7.97 0.15 -1.33
C PHE A 74 -7.90 -1.05 -0.39
N LEU A 75 -7.12 -2.03 -0.82
CA LEU A 75 -6.66 -3.14 0.01
C LEU A 75 -5.17 -3.00 0.25
N ILE A 76 -4.75 -2.98 1.52
CA ILE A 76 -3.34 -3.09 1.88
C ILE A 76 -2.87 -4.53 1.60
N THR A 77 -1.83 -4.68 0.80
CA THR A 77 -1.23 -5.98 0.48
C THR A 77 0.30 -5.94 0.65
N PRO A 78 0.97 -7.11 0.65
CA PRO A 78 2.40 -7.17 0.33
C PRO A 78 2.68 -6.55 -1.05
N SER A 79 3.92 -6.15 -1.30
CA SER A 79 4.35 -5.54 -2.57
C SER A 79 4.44 -6.56 -3.71
N CYS A 80 4.91 -7.77 -3.42
CA CYS A 80 4.94 -8.90 -4.36
C CYS A 80 4.60 -10.21 -3.63
N GLY A 81 4.74 -11.34 -4.33
CA GLY A 81 4.61 -12.67 -3.73
C GLY A 81 5.73 -12.96 -2.71
N MET A 82 5.46 -13.89 -1.80
CA MET A 82 6.39 -14.30 -0.73
C MET A 82 7.02 -15.68 -0.98
N GLY A 83 6.91 -16.23 -2.19
CA GLY A 83 7.30 -17.62 -2.49
C GLY A 83 8.80 -17.91 -2.36
N SER A 84 9.64 -16.88 -2.38
CA SER A 84 11.10 -16.98 -2.20
C SER A 84 11.57 -16.66 -0.77
N LEU A 85 10.67 -16.25 0.13
CA LEU A 85 11.02 -15.86 1.49
C LEU A 85 11.11 -17.08 2.41
N GLY A 86 12.04 -17.02 3.37
CA GLY A 86 12.04 -17.93 4.52
C GLY A 86 10.82 -17.68 5.41
N LEU A 87 10.45 -18.67 6.23
CA LEU A 87 9.24 -18.65 7.06
C LEU A 87 9.15 -17.40 7.94
N ASP A 88 10.25 -17.06 8.64
CA ASP A 88 10.29 -15.91 9.56
C ASP A 88 10.02 -14.58 8.82
N SER A 89 10.58 -14.42 7.62
CA SER A 89 10.36 -13.24 6.79
C SER A 89 8.91 -13.18 6.28
N ALA A 90 8.35 -14.32 5.84
CA ALA A 90 6.97 -14.39 5.41
C ALA A 90 5.98 -14.07 6.55
N GLU A 91 6.21 -14.61 7.74
CA GLU A 91 5.40 -14.34 8.92
C GLU A 91 5.47 -12.84 9.30
N LYS A 92 6.67 -12.26 9.28
CA LYS A 92 6.84 -10.82 9.54
C LYS A 92 6.06 -9.97 8.53
N VAL A 93 6.17 -10.25 7.24
CA VAL A 93 5.45 -9.52 6.18
C VAL A 93 3.93 -9.61 6.38
N ILE A 94 3.40 -10.79 6.70
CA ILE A 94 1.96 -10.98 6.96
C ILE A 94 1.52 -10.18 8.19
N ASN A 95 2.30 -10.21 9.27
CA ASN A 95 2.01 -9.47 10.50
C ASN A 95 2.03 -7.95 10.28
N LEU A 96 3.01 -7.44 9.54
CA LEU A 96 3.08 -6.03 9.14
C LEU A 96 1.87 -5.64 8.27
N THR A 97 1.53 -6.44 7.27
CA THR A 97 0.37 -6.21 6.39
C THR A 97 -0.92 -6.10 7.20
N LYS A 98 -1.13 -7.04 8.14
CA LYS A 98 -2.29 -7.04 9.03
C LYS A 98 -2.35 -5.79 9.91
N ALA A 99 -1.22 -5.40 10.49
CA ALA A 99 -1.13 -4.24 11.38
C ALA A 99 -1.42 -2.92 10.65
N VAL A 100 -0.79 -2.71 9.48
CA VAL A 100 -1.02 -1.52 8.64
C VAL A 100 -2.47 -1.48 8.16
N SER A 101 -3.02 -2.62 7.74
CA SER A 101 -4.43 -2.73 7.33
C SER A 101 -5.41 -2.38 8.47
N ARG A 102 -5.10 -2.75 9.72
CA ARG A 102 -5.90 -2.35 10.90
C ARG A 102 -5.83 -0.85 11.15
N LYS A 103 -4.63 -0.27 11.05
CA LYS A 103 -4.42 1.18 11.22
C LYS A 103 -5.18 1.99 10.16
N ALA A 104 -5.15 1.54 8.91
CA ALA A 104 -5.92 2.13 7.81
C ALA A 104 -7.43 2.17 8.10
N ARG A 105 -8.00 1.06 8.57
CA ARG A 105 -9.43 0.98 8.94
C ARG A 105 -9.80 1.89 10.12
N SER A 106 -8.89 2.09 11.07
CA SER A 106 -9.18 2.93 12.24
C SER A 106 -9.25 4.43 11.94
N LEU A 107 -8.71 4.88 10.79
CA LEU A 107 -8.79 6.29 10.39
C LEU A 107 -10.19 6.72 9.91
N TYR A 108 -10.96 5.79 9.33
CA TYR A 108 -12.25 6.07 8.70
C TYR A 108 -13.26 4.99 9.09
N PRO A 109 -13.85 5.09 10.30
CA PRO A 109 -14.82 4.12 10.82
C PRO A 109 -16.18 4.16 10.12
#